data_AF-A0A397TSD3-F1
#
_entry.id   AF-A0A397TSD3-F1
#
_cell.length_a   1.000
_cell.length_b   1.000
_cell.length_c   1.000
_cell.angle_alpha   90.00
_cell.angle_beta   90.00
_cell.angle_gamma   90.00
#
_symmetry.space_group_name_H-M   'P 1'
#
loop_
_entity.id
_entity.type
_entity.pdbx_description
1 polymer ?
#
loop_
_entity_poly.entity_id
_entity_poly.type
_entity_poly.pdbx_seq_one_letter_code
_entity_poly.pdbx_strand_id
1 'polypeptide(L)'
;MSTDTTRIDYACGYFHVIWSSPIQICIALGFLIFNIGPSALVGFALLALVGPMQGMVMSLLASIRFKAANVTDERVKLTQEILLGIKVIKSYAWEDSFTDALNKLRNKEIGFIRFLLVIRAAITGCSMVVPVFACILSFITFSLAGGNLDVGIVFSSLALFGTLRIPLLRFPIVIASIADAYVAINRINEFLQADELSVLPEINSDEQYAIKVTDGEFIWE
;
A
#
# COMPACT_ATOMS: atom_id res chain seq x y z
N MET A 1 16.53 -2.89 6.81
CA MET A 1 17.11 -2.89 5.46
C MET A 1 16.21 -3.50 4.39
N SER A 2 15.72 -4.75 4.48
CA SER A 2 14.81 -5.32 3.44
C SER A 2 13.51 -4.50 3.25
N THR A 3 12.92 -4.02 4.35
CA THR A 3 11.77 -3.10 4.32
C THR A 3 12.11 -1.72 3.76
N ASP A 4 13.35 -1.25 3.97
CA ASP A 4 13.82 0.06 3.49
C ASP A 4 14.02 0.03 1.97
N THR A 5 14.66 -1.01 1.45
CA THR A 5 14.84 -1.20 0.00
C THR A 5 13.50 -1.35 -0.71
N THR A 6 12.52 -2.04 -0.11
CA THR A 6 11.17 -2.16 -0.67
C THR A 6 10.46 -0.80 -0.78
N ARG A 7 10.63 0.09 0.21
CA ARG A 7 10.04 1.45 0.18
C ARG A 7 10.66 2.31 -0.91
N ILE A 8 11.98 2.22 -1.07
CA ILE A 8 12.71 2.94 -2.12
C ILE A 8 12.31 2.44 -3.51
N ASP A 9 12.25 1.13 -3.70
CA ASP A 9 11.81 0.51 -4.97
C ASP A 9 10.41 0.99 -5.37
N TYR A 10 9.45 0.93 -4.44
CA TYR A 10 8.10 1.42 -4.68
C TYR A 10 8.07 2.91 -5.07
N ALA A 11 8.80 3.76 -4.34
CA ALA A 11 8.86 5.19 -4.64
C ALA A 11 9.50 5.47 -6.00
N CYS A 12 10.55 4.74 -6.38
CA CYS A 12 11.18 4.86 -7.71
C CYS A 12 10.21 4.48 -8.83
N GLY A 13 9.49 3.37 -8.67
CA GLY A 13 8.53 2.89 -9.67
C GLY A 13 7.36 3.85 -9.92
N TYR A 14 6.99 4.67 -8.93
CA TYR A 14 5.90 5.63 -9.04
C TYR A 14 6.34 7.10 -9.02
N PHE A 15 7.65 7.39 -9.01
CA PHE A 15 8.18 8.74 -8.86
C PHE A 15 7.56 9.73 -9.86
N HIS A 16 7.43 9.34 -11.13
CA HIS A 16 6.90 10.21 -12.18
C HIS A 16 5.44 10.65 -11.96
N VAL A 17 4.69 10.00 -11.08
CA VAL A 17 3.31 10.39 -10.72
C VAL A 17 3.28 11.75 -10.03
N ILE A 18 4.36 12.17 -9.36
CA ILE A 18 4.42 13.43 -8.61
C ILE A 18 4.26 14.66 -9.50
N TRP A 19 4.82 14.64 -10.72
CA TRP A 19 4.73 15.76 -11.65
C TRP A 19 3.69 15.50 -12.75
N SER A 20 3.51 14.25 -13.17
CA SER A 20 2.52 13.92 -14.21
C SER A 20 1.08 14.07 -13.72
N SER A 21 0.78 13.73 -12.45
CA SER A 21 -0.60 13.84 -11.94
C SER A 21 -1.09 15.28 -11.85
N PRO A 22 -0.34 16.25 -11.30
CA PRO A 22 -0.75 17.65 -11.33
C PRO A 22 -0.97 18.17 -12.74
N ILE A 23 -0.08 17.86 -13.68
CA ILE A 23 -0.22 18.28 -15.09
C ILE A 23 -1.49 17.69 -15.70
N GLN A 24 -1.72 16.38 -15.52
CA GLN A 24 -2.93 15.71 -16.02
C GLN A 24 -4.20 16.30 -15.41
N ILE A 25 -4.20 16.59 -14.10
CA ILE A 25 -5.33 17.22 -13.41
C ILE A 25 -5.60 18.62 -13.98
N CYS A 26 -4.57 19.44 -14.13
CA CYS A 26 -4.70 20.80 -14.67
C CYS A 26 -5.24 20.79 -16.11
N ILE A 27 -4.71 19.92 -16.98
CA ILE A 27 -5.16 19.81 -18.37
C ILE A 27 -6.61 19.34 -18.44
N ALA A 28 -6.95 18.25 -17.74
CA ALA A 28 -8.31 17.70 -17.77
C ALA A 28 -9.33 18.66 -17.16
N LEU A 29 -8.99 19.33 -16.05
CA LEU A 29 -9.85 20.34 -15.45
C LEU A 29 -9.98 21.58 -16.33
N GLY A 30 -8.90 22.00 -17.00
CA GLY A 30 -8.94 23.09 -17.97
C GLY A 30 -9.90 22.82 -19.13
N PHE A 31 -9.85 21.62 -19.71
CA PHE A 31 -10.81 21.21 -20.75
C PHE A 31 -12.24 21.07 -20.23
N LEU A 32 -12.43 20.60 -19.00
CA LEU A 32 -13.76 20.56 -18.39
C LEU A 32 -14.34 21.98 -18.19
N ILE A 33 -13.53 22.92 -17.71
CA ILE A 33 -13.95 24.32 -17.56
C ILE A 33 -14.23 24.95 -18.93
N PHE A 34 -13.47 24.59 -19.97
CA PHE A 34 -13.76 25.03 -21.33
C PHE A 34 -15.11 24.49 -21.84
N ASN A 35 -15.44 23.23 -21.55
CA ASN A 35 -16.66 22.57 -22.04
C ASN A 35 -17.93 22.99 -21.29
N ILE A 36 -17.88 23.05 -19.95
CA ILE A 36 -19.06 23.25 -19.09
C ILE A 36 -18.88 24.39 -18.07
N GLY A 37 -17.88 25.26 -18.30
CA GLY A 37 -17.66 26.43 -17.47
C GLY A 37 -17.33 26.09 -16.00
N PRO A 38 -17.63 27.02 -15.07
CA PRO A 38 -17.41 26.84 -13.64
C PRO A 38 -18.14 25.63 -13.04
N SER A 39 -19.20 25.12 -13.69
CA SER A 39 -19.95 23.95 -13.23
C SER A 39 -19.10 22.69 -13.13
N ALA A 40 -17.98 22.60 -13.88
CA ALA A 40 -16.99 21.54 -13.74
C ALA A 40 -16.41 21.41 -12.32
N LEU A 41 -16.31 22.53 -11.58
CA LEU A 41 -15.71 22.55 -10.25
C LEU A 41 -16.54 21.76 -9.23
N VAL A 42 -17.85 21.65 -9.45
CA VAL A 42 -18.74 20.90 -8.55
C VAL A 42 -18.46 19.40 -8.64
N GLY A 43 -18.35 18.85 -9.86
CA GLY A 43 -17.94 17.46 -10.05
C GLY A 43 -16.50 17.20 -9.61
N PHE A 44 -15.60 18.16 -9.87
CA PHE A 44 -14.21 18.06 -9.41
C PHE A 44 -14.13 18.00 -7.88
N ALA A 45 -14.90 18.82 -7.17
CA ALA A 45 -14.96 18.81 -5.71
C ALA A 45 -15.42 17.45 -5.17
N LEU A 46 -16.41 16.82 -5.82
CA LEU A 46 -16.83 15.46 -5.46
C LEU A 46 -15.67 14.45 -5.62
N LEU A 47 -14.95 14.48 -6.75
CA LEU A 47 -13.80 13.59 -6.97
C LEU A 47 -12.69 13.83 -5.94
N ALA A 48 -12.39 15.10 -5.66
CA ALA A 48 -11.36 15.51 -4.70
C ALA A 48 -11.70 15.10 -3.26
N LEU A 49 -12.99 15.04 -2.89
CA LEU A 49 -13.44 14.60 -1.57
C LEU A 49 -13.48 13.07 -1.45
N VAL A 50 -13.94 12.37 -2.49
CA VAL A 50 -14.06 10.91 -2.47
C VAL A 50 -12.68 10.22 -2.50
N GLY A 51 -11.68 10.80 -3.16
CA GLY A 51 -10.32 10.25 -3.23
C GLY A 51 -9.71 9.96 -1.85
N PRO A 52 -9.56 10.97 -0.96
CA PRO A 52 -9.07 10.79 0.41
C PRO A 52 -9.91 9.81 1.23
N MET A 53 -11.23 9.85 1.10
CA MET A 53 -12.12 8.91 1.78
C MET A 53 -11.83 7.45 1.37
N GLN A 54 -11.63 7.18 0.08
CA GLN A 54 -11.21 5.85 -0.41
C GLN A 54 -9.84 5.47 0.16
N GLY A 55 -8.90 6.42 0.24
CA GLY A 55 -7.58 6.20 0.85
C GLY A 55 -7.65 5.78 2.32
N MET A 56 -8.50 6.43 3.13
CA MET A 56 -8.70 6.07 4.54
C MET A 56 -9.24 4.66 4.69
N VAL A 57 -10.24 4.27 3.89
CA VAL A 57 -10.79 2.91 3.92
C VAL A 57 -9.74 1.87 3.50
N MET A 58 -8.90 2.18 2.51
CA MET A 58 -7.80 1.31 2.10
C MET A 58 -6.75 1.11 3.20
N SER A 59 -6.45 2.16 3.97
CA SER A 59 -5.54 2.06 5.14
C SER A 59 -6.12 1.16 6.24
N LEU A 60 -7.43 1.28 6.51
CA LEU A 60 -8.12 0.36 7.43
C LEU A 60 -8.06 -1.09 6.93
N LEU A 61 -8.24 -1.32 5.63
CA LEU A 61 -8.13 -2.64 5.01
C LEU A 61 -6.72 -3.23 5.17
N ALA A 62 -5.68 -2.41 5.05
CA ALA A 62 -4.31 -2.86 5.31
C ALA A 62 -4.12 -3.34 6.76
N SER A 63 -4.69 -2.61 7.72
CA SER A 63 -4.64 -3.00 9.14
C SER A 63 -5.40 -4.31 9.42
N ILE A 64 -6.55 -4.52 8.77
CA ILE A 64 -7.32 -5.78 8.89
C ILE A 64 -6.58 -6.94 8.21
N ARG A 65 -5.91 -6.68 7.09
CA ARG A 65 -5.07 -7.67 6.41
C ARG A 65 -3.94 -8.18 7.31
N PHE A 66 -3.34 -7.31 8.12
CA PHE A 66 -2.35 -7.71 9.12
C PHE A 66 -2.96 -8.67 10.17
N LYS A 67 -4.15 -8.34 10.70
CA LYS A 67 -4.86 -9.24 11.63
C LYS A 67 -5.20 -10.58 11.00
N ALA A 68 -5.57 -10.59 9.73
CA ALA A 68 -5.84 -11.82 8.98
C ALA A 68 -4.56 -12.69 8.86
N ALA A 69 -3.42 -12.08 8.55
CA ALA A 69 -2.14 -12.76 8.45
C ALA A 69 -1.75 -13.46 9.77
N ASN A 70 -1.94 -12.81 10.92
CA ASN A 70 -1.67 -13.44 12.21
C ASN A 70 -2.48 -14.73 12.44
N VAL A 71 -3.75 -14.75 12.02
CA VAL A 71 -4.59 -15.95 12.13
C VAL A 71 -4.12 -17.04 11.16
N THR A 72 -3.69 -16.66 9.95
CA THR A 72 -3.07 -17.59 9.00
C THR A 72 -1.80 -18.20 9.58
N ASP A 73 -0.95 -17.41 10.24
CA ASP A 73 0.29 -17.88 10.86
C ASP A 73 0.01 -18.86 12.02
N GLU A 74 -0.97 -18.56 12.89
CA GLU A 74 -1.44 -19.47 13.94
C GLU A 74 -1.92 -20.80 13.34
N ARG A 75 -2.70 -20.76 12.25
CA ARG A 75 -3.20 -21.96 11.56
C ARG A 75 -2.05 -22.77 10.97
N VAL A 76 -1.09 -22.12 10.32
CA VAL A 76 0.08 -22.79 9.72
C VAL A 76 0.92 -23.44 10.81
N LYS A 77 1.16 -22.74 11.92
CA LYS A 77 1.89 -23.28 13.07
C LYS A 77 1.21 -24.51 13.65
N LEU A 78 -0.10 -24.45 13.92
CA LEU A 78 -0.85 -25.62 14.43
C LEU A 78 -0.79 -26.79 13.44
N THR A 79 -0.88 -26.50 12.14
CA THR A 79 -0.75 -27.53 11.10
C THR A 79 0.63 -28.21 11.18
N GLN A 80 1.71 -27.44 11.36
CA GLN A 80 3.06 -27.98 11.52
C GLN A 80 3.20 -28.84 12.77
N GLU A 81 2.66 -28.40 13.92
CA GLU A 81 2.66 -29.17 15.17
C GLU A 81 1.93 -30.51 15.01
N ILE A 82 0.78 -30.53 14.33
CA ILE A 82 0.04 -31.77 14.04
C ILE A 82 0.87 -32.73 13.18
N LEU A 83 1.54 -32.23 12.14
CA LEU A 83 2.35 -33.06 11.24
C LEU A 83 3.57 -33.66 11.95
N LEU A 84 4.24 -32.86 12.80
CA LEU A 84 5.38 -33.33 13.60
C LEU A 84 4.94 -34.35 14.66
N GLY A 85 3.76 -34.17 15.25
CA GLY A 85 3.21 -35.02 16.32
C GLY A 85 2.29 -36.16 15.85
N ILE A 86 2.19 -36.44 14.54
CA ILE A 86 1.10 -37.24 13.98
C ILE A 86 0.96 -38.66 14.57
N LYS A 87 2.08 -39.30 14.93
CA LYS A 87 2.07 -40.63 15.54
C LYS A 87 1.35 -40.63 16.89
N VAL A 88 1.63 -39.64 17.74
CA VAL A 88 0.99 -39.51 19.06
C VAL A 88 -0.50 -39.25 18.91
N ILE A 89 -0.87 -38.32 18.02
CA ILE A 89 -2.27 -37.98 17.75
C ILE A 89 -3.06 -39.23 17.32
N LYS A 90 -2.50 -40.04 16.41
CA LYS A 90 -3.09 -41.30 15.94
C LYS A 90 -3.18 -42.35 17.06
N SER A 91 -2.15 -42.49 17.89
CA SER A 91 -2.14 -43.45 19.00
C SER A 91 -3.21 -43.16 20.05
N TYR A 92 -3.56 -41.88 20.26
CA TYR A 92 -4.60 -41.47 21.21
C TYR A 92 -5.97 -41.18 20.58
N ALA A 93 -6.13 -41.39 19.26
CA ALA A 93 -7.35 -41.07 18.51
C ALA A 93 -7.81 -39.61 18.71
N TRP A 94 -6.88 -38.66 18.73
CA TRP A 94 -7.15 -37.23 18.95
C TRP A 94 -7.43 -36.45 17.64
N GLU A 95 -7.65 -37.13 16.52
CA GLU A 95 -7.77 -36.46 15.21
C GLU A 95 -8.92 -35.44 15.16
N ASP A 96 -10.08 -35.79 15.72
CA ASP A 96 -11.26 -34.93 15.69
C ASP A 96 -11.02 -33.64 16.50
N SER A 97 -10.37 -33.75 17.67
CA SER A 97 -10.07 -32.61 18.52
C SER A 97 -9.12 -31.60 17.84
N PHE A 98 -8.05 -32.09 17.20
CA PHE A 98 -7.13 -31.24 16.45
C PHE A 98 -7.76 -30.67 15.17
N THR A 99 -8.62 -31.44 14.50
CA THR A 99 -9.37 -30.99 13.32
C THR A 99 -10.32 -29.86 13.68
N ASP A 100 -11.03 -29.97 14.80
CA ASP A 100 -11.91 -28.91 15.31
C ASP A 100 -11.15 -27.64 15.68
N ALA A 101 -9.98 -27.78 16.31
CA ALA A 101 -9.11 -26.65 16.61
C ALA A 101 -8.65 -25.93 15.32
N LEU A 102 -8.25 -26.69 14.30
CA LEU A 102 -7.86 -26.15 13.00
C LEU A 102 -9.03 -25.48 12.27
N ASN A 103 -10.22 -26.07 12.31
CA ASN A 103 -11.44 -25.52 11.71
C ASN A 103 -11.87 -24.21 12.38
N LYS A 104 -11.71 -24.05 13.70
CA LYS A 104 -11.94 -22.77 14.39
C LYS A 104 -11.05 -21.66 13.84
N LEU A 105 -9.75 -21.92 13.67
CA LEU A 105 -8.81 -20.96 13.07
C LEU A 105 -9.17 -20.66 11.61
N ARG A 106 -9.51 -21.69 10.82
CA ARG A 106 -9.92 -21.54 9.43
C ARG A 106 -11.18 -20.69 9.27
N ASN A 107 -12.18 -20.89 10.12
CA ASN A 107 -13.41 -20.09 10.09
C ASN A 107 -13.14 -18.61 10.41
N LYS A 108 -12.24 -18.34 11.37
CA LYS A 108 -11.80 -16.98 11.69
C LYS A 108 -11.03 -16.34 10.52
N GLU A 109 -10.11 -17.08 9.90
CA GLU A 109 -9.36 -16.66 8.71
C GLU A 109 -10.30 -16.32 7.54
N ILE A 110 -11.24 -17.22 7.21
CA ILE A 110 -12.24 -17.02 6.16
C ILE A 110 -13.12 -15.79 6.46
N GLY A 111 -13.49 -15.56 7.72
CA GLY A 111 -14.23 -14.37 8.13
C GLY A 111 -13.50 -13.07 7.77
N PHE A 112 -12.20 -12.99 8.08
CA PHE A 112 -11.37 -11.83 7.70
C PHE A 112 -11.22 -11.69 6.19
N ILE A 113 -10.92 -12.78 5.48
CA ILE A 113 -10.75 -12.76 4.02
C ILE A 113 -12.04 -12.31 3.34
N ARG A 114 -13.19 -12.84 3.76
CA ARG A 114 -14.50 -12.44 3.22
C ARG A 114 -14.77 -10.97 3.45
N PHE A 115 -14.51 -10.46 4.66
CA PHE A 115 -14.67 -9.04 4.96
C PHE A 115 -13.78 -8.17 4.05
N LEU A 116 -12.50 -8.52 3.92
CA LEU A 116 -11.56 -7.82 3.06
C LEU A 116 -12.01 -7.80 1.59
N LEU A 117 -12.48 -8.94 1.07
CA LEU A 117 -12.95 -9.06 -0.31
C LEU A 117 -14.23 -8.25 -0.55
N VAL A 118 -15.20 -8.30 0.36
CA VAL A 118 -16.45 -7.55 0.25
C VAL A 118 -16.18 -6.04 0.25
N ILE A 119 -15.37 -5.55 1.19
CA ILE A 119 -15.06 -4.12 1.23
C ILE A 119 -14.22 -3.69 0.02
N ARG A 120 -13.26 -4.51 -0.43
CA ARG A 120 -12.48 -4.21 -1.64
C ARG A 120 -13.37 -4.14 -2.89
N ALA A 121 -14.34 -5.04 -3.01
CA ALA A 121 -15.32 -5.01 -4.09
C ALA A 121 -16.18 -3.73 -4.03
N ALA A 122 -16.65 -3.36 -2.83
CA ALA A 122 -17.43 -2.14 -2.63
C ALA A 122 -16.65 -0.86 -2.99
N ILE A 123 -15.39 -0.74 -2.56
CA ILE A 123 -14.53 0.40 -2.92
C ILE A 123 -14.29 0.43 -4.43
N THR A 124 -14.00 -0.72 -5.05
CA THR A 124 -13.74 -0.81 -6.49
C THR A 124 -14.98 -0.39 -7.29
N GLY A 125 -16.16 -0.88 -6.90
CA GLY A 125 -17.44 -0.51 -7.50
C GLY A 125 -17.76 0.97 -7.33
N CYS A 126 -17.65 1.50 -6.10
CA CYS A 126 -17.83 2.93 -5.82
C CYS A 126 -16.93 3.78 -6.72
N SER A 127 -15.65 3.42 -6.78
CA SER A 127 -14.65 4.13 -7.57
C SER A 127 -14.95 4.09 -9.09
N MET A 128 -15.66 3.08 -9.60
CA MET A 128 -16.14 3.05 -10.99
C MET A 128 -17.31 3.99 -11.27
N VAL A 129 -18.22 4.19 -10.32
CA VAL A 129 -19.44 4.99 -10.54
C VAL A 129 -19.24 6.47 -10.17
N VAL A 130 -18.30 6.78 -9.28
CA VAL A 130 -18.00 8.15 -8.83
C VAL A 130 -17.79 9.18 -9.96
N PRO A 131 -17.04 8.88 -11.05
CA PRO A 131 -16.93 9.80 -12.18
C PRO A 131 -18.27 10.12 -12.85
N VAL A 132 -19.16 9.14 -12.93
CA VAL A 132 -20.51 9.31 -13.51
C VAL A 132 -21.34 10.25 -12.62
N PHE A 133 -21.29 10.09 -11.30
CA PHE A 133 -21.95 11.02 -10.38
C PHE A 133 -21.37 12.43 -10.45
N ALA A 134 -20.05 12.57 -10.57
CA ALA A 134 -19.40 13.86 -10.76
C ALA A 134 -19.86 14.55 -12.05
N CYS A 135 -20.03 13.79 -13.13
CA CYS A 135 -20.59 14.29 -14.39
C CYS A 135 -22.04 14.75 -14.22
N ILE A 136 -22.90 13.91 -13.66
CA ILE A 136 -24.33 14.22 -13.45
C ILE A 136 -24.47 15.50 -12.65
N LEU A 137 -23.72 15.65 -11.56
CA LEU A 137 -23.78 16.83 -10.71
C LEU A 137 -23.32 18.10 -11.45
N SER A 138 -22.26 17.99 -12.27
CA SER A 138 -21.76 19.10 -13.08
C SER A 138 -22.73 19.48 -14.20
N PHE A 139 -23.36 18.50 -14.84
CA PHE A 139 -24.35 18.74 -15.91
C PHE A 139 -25.64 19.35 -15.38
N ILE A 140 -26.13 18.91 -14.21
CA ILE A 140 -27.27 19.54 -13.53
C ILE A 140 -26.94 21.00 -13.24
N THR A 141 -25.77 21.26 -12.66
CA THR A 141 -25.32 22.63 -12.34
C THR A 141 -25.20 23.49 -13.61
N PHE A 142 -24.63 22.95 -14.69
CA PHE A 142 -24.50 23.64 -15.97
C PHE A 142 -25.84 23.96 -16.62
N SER A 143 -26.78 23.02 -16.61
CA SER A 143 -28.13 23.23 -17.14
C SER A 143 -28.90 24.29 -16.35
N LEU A 144 -28.82 24.25 -15.01
CA LEU A 144 -29.42 25.26 -14.13
C LEU A 144 -28.80 26.65 -14.31
N ALA A 145 -27.53 26.74 -14.69
CA ALA A 145 -26.84 27.98 -15.04
C ALA A 145 -27.19 28.51 -16.45
N GLY A 146 -28.12 27.87 -17.16
CA GLY A 146 -28.56 28.25 -18.51
C GLY A 146 -27.68 27.71 -19.64
N GLY A 147 -26.78 26.76 -19.36
CA GLY A 147 -25.94 26.10 -20.35
C GLY A 147 -26.73 25.09 -21.19
N ASN A 148 -26.42 25.01 -22.49
CA ASN A 148 -27.01 24.02 -23.38
C ASN A 148 -26.11 22.78 -23.49
N LEU A 149 -26.63 21.63 -23.11
CA LEU A 149 -25.90 20.35 -23.15
C LEU A 149 -26.08 19.71 -24.53
N ASP A 150 -25.05 19.85 -25.37
CA ASP A 150 -24.94 19.04 -26.59
C ASP A 150 -24.27 17.69 -26.32
N VAL A 151 -24.54 16.72 -27.20
CA VAL A 151 -23.97 15.38 -27.20
C VAL A 151 -22.43 15.41 -27.13
N GLY A 152 -21.79 16.30 -27.88
CA GLY A 152 -20.33 16.45 -27.88
C GLY A 152 -19.78 16.87 -26.51
N ILE A 153 -20.47 17.80 -25.83
CA ILE A 153 -20.08 18.30 -24.50
C ILE A 153 -20.23 17.20 -23.45
N VAL A 154 -21.33 16.45 -23.51
CA VAL A 154 -21.63 15.39 -22.53
C VAL A 154 -20.60 14.26 -22.61
N PHE A 155 -20.36 13.70 -23.80
CA PHE A 155 -19.44 12.57 -23.94
C PHE A 155 -17.98 12.95 -23.68
N SER A 156 -17.54 14.12 -24.16
CA SER A 156 -16.17 14.59 -23.91
C SER A 156 -15.94 14.86 -22.43
N SER A 157 -16.88 15.51 -21.74
CA SER A 157 -16.77 15.78 -20.30
C SER A 157 -16.79 14.50 -19.48
N LEU A 158 -17.62 13.52 -19.84
CA LEU A 158 -17.66 12.21 -19.19
C LEU A 158 -16.31 11.49 -19.28
N ALA A 159 -15.67 11.50 -20.45
CA ALA A 159 -14.34 10.94 -20.63
C ALA A 159 -13.31 11.66 -19.75
N LEU A 160 -13.32 13.01 -19.74
CA LEU A 160 -12.39 13.82 -18.94
C LEU A 160 -12.53 13.54 -17.43
N PHE A 161 -13.74 13.51 -16.88
CA PHE A 161 -13.97 13.12 -15.48
C PHE A 161 -13.47 11.70 -15.18
N GLY A 162 -13.63 10.77 -16.12
CA GLY A 162 -13.07 9.41 -16.02
C GLY A 162 -11.54 9.40 -15.88
N THR A 163 -10.85 10.29 -16.61
CA THR A 163 -9.37 10.39 -16.54
C THR A 163 -8.85 11.01 -15.24
N LEU A 164 -9.64 11.85 -14.56
CA LEU A 164 -9.26 12.52 -13.31
C LEU A 164 -9.20 11.58 -12.10
N ARG A 165 -9.89 10.44 -12.15
CA ARG A 165 -9.98 9.48 -11.04
C ARG A 165 -8.62 8.96 -10.58
N ILE A 166 -7.83 8.44 -11.52
CA ILE A 166 -6.54 7.80 -11.22
C ILE A 166 -5.52 8.78 -10.64
N PRO A 167 -5.27 9.97 -11.23
CA PRO A 167 -4.30 10.91 -10.68
C PRO A 167 -4.73 11.43 -9.30
N LEU A 168 -6.02 11.72 -9.08
CA LEU A 168 -6.52 12.17 -7.77
C LEU A 168 -6.33 11.12 -6.67
N LEU A 169 -6.46 9.83 -7.01
CA LEU A 169 -6.24 8.75 -6.05
C LEU A 169 -4.76 8.48 -5.79
N ARG A 170 -3.92 8.48 -6.84
CA ARG A 170 -2.50 8.08 -6.73
C ARG A 170 -1.62 9.19 -6.20
N PHE A 171 -1.91 10.45 -6.51
CA PHE A 171 -1.08 11.58 -6.11
C PHE A 171 -0.76 11.62 -4.60
N PRO A 172 -1.73 11.55 -3.67
CA PRO A 172 -1.43 11.55 -2.24
C PRO A 172 -0.64 10.31 -1.79
N ILE A 173 -0.90 9.15 -2.40
CA ILE A 173 -0.19 7.90 -2.08
C ILE A 173 1.29 8.02 -2.45
N VAL A 174 1.58 8.59 -3.62
CA VAL A 174 2.97 8.73 -4.09
C VAL A 174 3.74 9.76 -3.27
N ILE A 175 3.09 10.86 -2.85
CA ILE A 175 3.70 11.82 -1.92
C ILE A 175 4.11 11.11 -0.63
N ALA A 176 3.20 10.34 -0.04
CA ALA A 176 3.50 9.57 1.18
C ALA A 176 4.64 8.57 0.95
N SER A 177 4.65 7.84 -0.18
CA SER A 177 5.71 6.87 -0.46
C SER A 177 7.07 7.50 -0.66
N ILE A 178 7.14 8.71 -1.23
CA ILE A 178 8.39 9.45 -1.39
C ILE A 178 8.92 9.88 -0.02
N ALA A 179 8.04 10.32 0.89
CA ALA A 179 8.42 10.63 2.27
C ALA A 179 8.96 9.37 2.98
N ASP A 180 8.28 8.24 2.85
CA ASP A 180 8.74 6.95 3.42
C ASP A 180 10.10 6.51 2.86
N ALA A 181 10.30 6.69 1.55
CA ALA A 181 11.56 6.39 0.88
C ALA A 181 12.68 7.34 1.32
N TYR A 182 12.40 8.63 1.52
CA TYR A 182 13.37 9.59 2.04
C TYR A 182 13.89 9.18 3.43
N VAL A 183 13.00 8.78 4.35
CA VAL A 183 13.43 8.29 5.66
C VAL A 183 14.20 6.97 5.55
N ALA A 184 13.81 6.09 4.61
CA ALA A 184 14.55 4.84 4.33
C ALA A 184 15.97 5.11 3.78
N ILE A 185 16.12 6.08 2.88
CA ILE A 185 17.42 6.50 2.34
C ILE A 185 18.31 7.01 3.47
N ASN A 186 17.79 7.86 4.37
CA ASN A 186 18.58 8.38 5.49
C ASN A 186 19.09 7.25 6.41
N ARG A 187 18.26 6.26 6.73
CA ARG A 187 18.69 5.09 7.53
C ARG A 187 19.76 4.27 6.82
N ILE A 188 19.64 4.08 5.52
CA ILE A 188 20.65 3.36 4.73
C ILE A 188 21.94 4.18 4.67
N ASN A 189 21.86 5.49 4.50
CA ASN A 189 23.01 6.37 4.51
C ASN A 189 23.74 6.36 5.85
N GLU A 190 23.02 6.44 6.98
CA GLU A 190 23.59 6.29 8.33
C GLU A 190 24.32 4.96 8.48
N PHE A 191 23.73 3.85 8.01
CA PHE A 191 24.37 2.53 8.04
C PHE A 191 25.63 2.45 7.17
N LEU A 192 25.60 3.01 5.96
CA LEU A 192 26.74 3.02 5.04
C LEU A 192 27.88 3.95 5.50
N GLN A 193 27.59 4.88 6.40
CA GLN A 193 28.55 5.80 7.01
C GLN A 193 28.98 5.36 8.41
N ALA A 194 28.51 4.20 8.89
CA ALA A 194 28.93 3.67 10.18
C ALA A 194 30.42 3.36 10.16
N ASP A 195 31.07 3.51 11.32
CA ASP A 195 32.49 3.22 11.47
C ASP A 195 32.79 1.76 11.12
N GLU A 196 33.75 1.56 10.21
CA GLU A 196 34.27 0.24 9.89
C GLU A 196 35.43 -0.11 10.83
N LEU A 197 35.53 -1.38 11.21
CA LEU A 197 36.67 -1.88 11.97
C LEU A 197 37.96 -1.60 11.20
N SER A 198 38.81 -0.76 11.79
CA SER A 198 40.10 -0.40 11.22
C SER A 198 41.06 -1.58 11.35
N VAL A 199 41.11 -2.38 10.28
CA VAL A 199 42.14 -3.39 9.99
C VAL A 199 42.08 -4.64 10.88
N LEU A 200 41.81 -5.78 10.24
CA LEU A 200 42.03 -7.09 10.86
C LEU A 200 43.53 -7.26 11.16
N PRO A 201 43.93 -7.85 12.29
CA PRO A 201 45.35 -8.03 12.62
C PRO A 201 46.09 -8.74 11.50
N GLU A 202 47.26 -8.22 11.12
CA GLU A 202 48.08 -8.78 10.03
C GLU A 202 48.46 -10.23 10.34
N ILE A 203 48.22 -11.14 9.39
CA ILE A 203 48.56 -12.55 9.52
C ILE A 203 50.03 -12.72 9.12
N ASN A 204 50.92 -12.84 10.11
CA ASN A 204 52.31 -13.18 9.87
C ASN A 204 52.51 -14.71 9.94
N SER A 205 52.90 -15.31 8.82
CA SER A 205 53.06 -16.77 8.71
C SER A 205 54.34 -17.28 9.39
N ASP A 206 55.28 -16.39 9.69
CA ASP A 206 56.59 -16.71 10.26
C ASP A 206 56.63 -16.57 11.79
N GLU A 207 55.51 -16.21 12.42
CA GLU A 207 55.41 -16.10 13.87
C GLU A 207 55.33 -17.47 14.55
N GLN A 208 56.00 -17.60 15.70
CA GLN A 208 56.08 -18.87 16.45
C GLN A 208 54.71 -19.29 17.02
N TYR A 209 53.84 -18.33 17.28
CA TYR A 209 52.54 -18.53 17.93
C TYR A 209 51.40 -18.17 16.97
N ALA A 210 50.41 -19.06 16.86
CA ALA A 210 49.25 -18.84 15.97
C ALA A 210 48.38 -17.64 16.38
N ILE A 211 48.33 -17.30 17.67
CA ILE A 211 47.66 -16.11 18.21
C ILE A 211 48.49 -15.59 19.39
N LYS A 212 48.79 -14.29 19.42
CA LYS A 212 49.46 -13.63 20.54
C LYS A 212 48.77 -12.31 20.84
N VAL A 213 48.35 -12.12 22.10
CA VAL A 213 47.74 -10.89 22.62
C VAL A 213 48.62 -10.39 23.77
N THR A 214 49.08 -9.15 23.69
CA THR A 214 49.91 -8.50 24.72
C THR A 214 49.24 -7.23 25.19
N ASP A 215 48.99 -7.13 26.51
CA ASP A 215 48.39 -5.98 27.19
C ASP A 215 47.11 -5.43 26.52
N GLY A 216 46.26 -6.32 26.01
CA GLY A 216 45.02 -5.93 25.32
C GLY A 216 43.93 -5.49 26.29
N GLU A 217 43.47 -4.25 26.14
CA GLU A 217 42.29 -3.70 26.80
C GLU A 217 41.20 -3.47 25.76
N PHE A 218 40.02 -4.04 25.99
CA PHE A 218 38.90 -3.99 25.04
C PHE A 218 37.68 -3.42 25.74
N ILE A 219 37.02 -2.48 25.09
CA ILE A 219 35.76 -1.90 25.53
C ILE A 219 34.73 -2.11 24.43
N TRP A 220 33.48 -2.32 24.84
CA TRP A 220 32.35 -2.16 23.93
C TRP A 220 32.04 -0.67 23.87
N GLU A 221 31.98 -0.10 22.66
CA GLU A 221 31.34 1.19 22.44
C GLU A 221 29.82 1.09 22.55
#